data_AF-A0A8D3BFA2-F1
#
_entry.id   AF-A0A8D3BFA2-F1
#
_cell.length_a   1.000
_cell.length_b   1.000
_cell.length_c   1.000
_cell.angle_alpha   90.00
_cell.angle_beta   90.00
_cell.angle_gamma   90.00
#
_symmetry.space_group_name_H-M   'P 1'
#
loop_
_entity.id
_entity.type
_entity.pdbx_description
1 polymer ?
#
loop_
_entity_poly.entity_id
_entity_poly.type
_entity_poly.pdbx_seq_one_letter_code
_entity_poly.pdbx_strand_id
1 'polypeptide(L)'
;SPNIQAYFSASFQTEGEVSLHPVKGLFRNRRQVCTDGTYKHEGRTCCLCAAGRRLESHCSAADDYGKCVLCDSGTYNSHPNALQRCEPCRSCEHPDANLEEEENCTPARNAKCRCQKDHFCISDTENCRICHACRICGTEGVRVDCTATNNTVCNERSEVVLCFVALIPILNSLCCSLIADLHLHLPDIAAILGWKDMKDVAMRSGISTTAIDSCKLDHPNNSEEQTLQLLVKWVEKQGMGASKDLIEILQKSDKHFKAEKVKEILQNDSTATSNNPV
;
A
#
# COMPACT_ATOMS: atom_id res chain seq x y z
N SER A 1 -42.10 35.81 -52.10
CA SER A 1 -42.36 35.67 -53.54
C SER A 1 -41.18 36.18 -54.34
N PRO A 2 -40.92 35.69 -55.56
CA PRO A 2 -41.67 34.69 -56.36
C PRO A 2 -40.77 33.44 -56.62
N ASN A 3 -41.16 32.35 -57.26
CA ASN A 3 -42.13 32.18 -58.34
C ASN A 3 -42.68 30.73 -58.36
N ILE A 4 -43.94 30.63 -58.78
CA ILE A 4 -44.79 29.45 -58.89
C ILE A 4 -44.79 28.99 -60.36
N GLN A 5 -44.99 27.69 -60.62
CA GLN A 5 -45.90 27.07 -61.62
C GLN A 5 -45.36 25.68 -62.00
N ALA A 6 -45.99 24.56 -61.61
CA ALA A 6 -47.32 24.00 -61.94
C ALA A 6 -47.39 23.36 -63.34
N TYR A 7 -47.69 22.05 -63.39
CA TYR A 7 -48.51 21.33 -64.39
C TYR A 7 -48.96 20.01 -63.73
N PHE A 8 -50.25 19.81 -63.39
CA PHE A 8 -51.35 19.18 -64.17
C PHE A 8 -51.03 17.74 -64.63
N SER A 9 -51.85 16.69 -64.50
CA SER A 9 -53.23 16.47 -64.01
C SER A 9 -53.60 15.00 -64.25
N ALA A 10 -54.45 14.39 -63.41
CA ALA A 10 -55.49 13.44 -63.84
C ALA A 10 -56.49 13.18 -62.70
N SER A 11 -57.76 13.36 -63.03
CA SER A 11 -58.98 13.30 -62.22
C SER A 11 -59.62 11.91 -62.20
N PHE A 12 -60.42 11.57 -61.17
CA PHE A 12 -61.81 11.07 -61.32
C PHE A 12 -62.54 10.98 -59.94
N GLN A 13 -63.84 11.31 -59.96
CA GLN A 13 -64.83 11.35 -58.85
C GLN A 13 -65.14 9.92 -58.32
N THR A 14 -65.74 9.63 -57.15
CA THR A 14 -67.02 10.06 -56.55
C THR A 14 -67.12 9.54 -55.10
N GLU A 15 -68.12 10.07 -54.40
CA GLU A 15 -68.47 9.95 -52.97
C GLU A 15 -68.74 8.54 -52.41
N GLY A 16 -68.58 8.41 -51.09
CA GLY A 16 -68.99 7.26 -50.29
C GLY A 16 -68.76 7.52 -48.80
N GLU A 17 -69.79 8.06 -48.13
CA GLU A 17 -69.86 8.14 -46.67
C GLU A 17 -69.93 6.72 -46.09
N VAL A 18 -68.89 6.29 -45.38
CA VAL A 18 -68.89 5.04 -44.59
C VAL A 18 -68.39 5.34 -43.19
N SER A 19 -69.31 5.20 -42.24
CA SER A 19 -69.10 5.26 -40.79
C SER A 19 -67.86 4.47 -40.35
N LEU A 20 -66.88 5.18 -39.76
CA LEU A 20 -65.67 4.55 -39.21
C LEU A 20 -65.78 4.48 -37.68
N HIS A 21 -66.12 3.29 -37.19
CA HIS A 21 -65.95 2.93 -35.78
C HIS A 21 -64.48 3.12 -35.35
N PRO A 22 -64.22 3.55 -34.09
CA PRO A 22 -62.86 3.74 -33.60
C PRO A 22 -62.19 2.38 -33.42
N VAL A 23 -61.26 2.05 -34.32
CA VAL A 23 -60.35 0.93 -34.13
C VAL A 23 -59.49 1.25 -32.91
N LYS A 24 -59.73 0.55 -31.81
CA LYS A 24 -58.83 0.50 -30.65
C LYS A 24 -57.52 -0.14 -31.11
N GLY A 25 -56.64 0.68 -31.67
CA GLY A 25 -55.24 0.34 -31.86
C GLY A 25 -54.60 0.20 -30.48
N LEU A 26 -54.37 -1.05 -30.06
CA LEU A 26 -53.37 -1.38 -29.05
C LEU A 26 -52.02 -0.89 -29.59
N PHE A 27 -51.68 0.37 -29.33
CA PHE A 27 -50.31 0.83 -29.40
C PHE A 27 -49.55 0.04 -28.35
N ARG A 28 -48.98 -1.10 -28.76
CA ARG A 28 -47.89 -1.75 -28.03
C ARG A 28 -46.74 -0.74 -28.05
N ASN A 29 -46.71 0.11 -27.02
CA ASN A 29 -45.64 1.05 -26.78
C ASN A 29 -44.35 0.22 -26.78
N ARG A 30 -43.49 0.45 -27.77
CA ARG A 30 -42.19 -0.20 -27.85
C ARG A 30 -41.43 0.25 -26.60
N ARG A 31 -41.36 -0.59 -25.56
CA ARG A 31 -40.66 -0.28 -24.31
C ARG A 31 -39.30 0.29 -24.67
N GLN A 32 -39.08 1.56 -24.34
CA GLN A 32 -37.80 2.22 -24.56
C GLN A 32 -36.77 1.39 -23.78
N VAL A 33 -35.77 0.84 -24.46
CA VAL A 33 -34.75 0.02 -23.79
C VAL A 33 -33.99 0.95 -22.84
N CYS A 34 -34.00 0.65 -21.55
CA CYS A 34 -33.25 1.43 -20.56
C CYS A 34 -31.75 1.26 -20.83
N THR A 35 -31.07 2.36 -21.14
CA THR A 35 -29.64 2.35 -21.48
C THR A 35 -28.78 1.97 -20.30
N ASP A 36 -29.11 2.47 -19.11
CA ASP A 36 -28.33 2.32 -17.88
C ASP A 36 -28.81 1.15 -17.00
N GLY A 37 -29.68 0.29 -17.54
CA GLY A 37 -30.27 -0.83 -16.81
C GLY A 37 -31.59 -0.49 -16.11
N THR A 38 -32.07 -1.43 -15.29
CA THR A 38 -33.42 -1.37 -14.71
C THR A 38 -33.46 -1.73 -13.23
N TYR A 39 -34.46 -1.23 -12.50
CA TYR A 39 -34.79 -1.65 -11.14
C TYR A 39 -36.29 -1.92 -10.99
N LYS A 40 -36.67 -2.57 -9.88
CA LYS A 40 -38.07 -2.87 -9.56
C LYS A 40 -38.62 -1.89 -8.54
N HIS A 41 -39.81 -1.36 -8.81
CA HIS A 41 -40.56 -0.52 -7.88
C HIS A 41 -42.06 -0.81 -8.03
N GLU A 42 -42.72 -1.18 -6.94
CA GLU A 42 -44.16 -1.52 -6.92
C GLU A 42 -44.58 -2.50 -8.04
N GLY A 43 -43.77 -3.54 -8.28
CA GLY A 43 -44.04 -4.54 -9.33
C GLY A 43 -43.75 -4.08 -10.76
N ARG A 44 -43.39 -2.81 -10.98
CA ARG A 44 -43.02 -2.24 -12.28
C ARG A 44 -41.51 -2.33 -12.52
N THR A 45 -41.11 -2.36 -13.79
CA THR A 45 -39.70 -2.23 -14.19
C THR A 45 -39.44 -0.77 -14.54
N CYS A 46 -38.59 -0.10 -13.78
CA CYS A 46 -38.20 1.29 -14.02
C CYS A 46 -36.76 1.34 -14.55
N CYS A 47 -36.43 2.36 -15.34
CA CYS A 47 -35.05 2.62 -15.77
C CYS A 47 -34.21 3.23 -14.64
N LEU A 48 -32.95 2.82 -14.51
CA LEU A 48 -32.00 3.40 -13.56
C LEU A 48 -31.64 4.84 -13.96
N CYS A 49 -31.31 5.68 -12.98
CA CYS A 49 -30.64 6.95 -13.23
C CYS A 49 -29.18 6.68 -13.60
N ALA A 50 -28.65 7.39 -14.60
CA ALA A 50 -27.24 7.31 -14.97
C ALA A 50 -26.29 7.72 -13.82
N ALA A 51 -25.01 7.38 -13.95
CA ALA A 51 -23.97 7.84 -13.04
C ALA A 51 -23.98 9.38 -12.90
N GLY A 52 -23.72 9.83 -11.68
CA GLY A 52 -23.79 11.22 -11.25
C GLY A 52 -25.17 11.83 -11.11
N ARG A 53 -26.20 10.99 -11.11
CA ARG A 53 -27.57 11.37 -10.77
C ARG A 53 -28.09 10.54 -9.61
N ARG A 54 -29.05 11.12 -8.90
CA ARG A 54 -29.91 10.43 -7.92
C ARG A 54 -31.36 10.45 -8.41
N LEU A 55 -32.11 9.47 -7.96
CA LEU A 55 -33.55 9.42 -8.14
C LEU A 55 -34.21 10.49 -7.24
N GLU A 56 -35.16 11.23 -7.79
CA GLU A 56 -36.00 12.18 -7.05
C GLU A 56 -37.43 11.65 -6.92
N SER A 57 -37.95 11.01 -7.97
CA SER A 57 -39.23 10.31 -7.94
C SER A 57 -39.18 9.06 -8.80
N HIS A 58 -39.84 7.99 -8.35
CA HIS A 58 -39.91 6.72 -9.08
C HIS A 58 -40.69 6.85 -10.40
N CYS A 59 -40.48 5.87 -11.28
CA CYS A 59 -41.24 5.76 -12.53
C CYS A 59 -42.73 5.52 -12.26
N SER A 60 -43.58 5.82 -13.23
CA SER A 60 -45.04 5.75 -13.10
C SER A 60 -45.66 4.82 -14.14
N ALA A 61 -46.97 4.58 -14.11
CA ALA A 61 -47.63 3.76 -15.13
C ALA A 61 -47.56 4.36 -16.55
N ALA A 62 -47.31 5.66 -16.66
CA ALA A 62 -47.22 6.38 -17.93
C ALA A 62 -45.78 6.55 -18.43
N ASP A 63 -44.77 6.38 -17.58
CA ASP A 63 -43.37 6.64 -17.89
C ASP A 63 -42.46 5.61 -17.20
N ASP A 64 -41.67 4.89 -18.00
CA ASP A 64 -40.71 3.88 -17.54
C ASP A 64 -39.45 4.54 -16.89
N TYR A 65 -39.23 5.84 -17.12
CA TYR A 65 -38.20 6.62 -16.42
C TYR A 65 -38.75 7.29 -15.16
N GLY A 66 -37.96 7.23 -14.07
CA GLY A 66 -38.16 8.10 -12.92
C GLY A 66 -37.56 9.49 -13.16
N LYS A 67 -37.86 10.44 -12.27
CA LYS A 67 -37.22 11.76 -12.32
C LYS A 67 -35.82 11.65 -11.71
N CYS A 68 -34.79 11.90 -12.51
CA CYS A 68 -33.39 11.83 -12.10
C CYS A 68 -32.75 13.23 -12.08
N VAL A 69 -32.17 13.62 -10.95
CA VAL A 69 -31.50 14.92 -10.77
C VAL A 69 -30.00 14.72 -10.58
N LEU A 70 -29.21 15.71 -11.00
CA LEU A 70 -27.75 15.69 -10.83
C LEU A 70 -27.40 15.68 -9.33
N CYS A 71 -26.30 15.04 -8.97
CA CYS A 71 -25.74 15.19 -7.63
C CYS A 71 -25.29 16.62 -7.37
N ASP A 72 -25.53 17.09 -6.14
CA ASP A 72 -25.09 18.41 -5.69
C ASP A 72 -23.57 18.42 -5.48
N SER A 73 -22.97 19.62 -5.48
CA SER A 73 -21.54 19.79 -5.24
C SER A 73 -21.12 19.14 -3.91
N GLY A 74 -20.00 18.40 -3.92
CA GLY A 74 -19.54 17.63 -2.76
C GLY A 74 -20.23 16.27 -2.59
N THR A 75 -21.05 15.84 -3.56
CA THR A 75 -21.65 14.49 -3.58
C THR A 75 -21.53 13.83 -4.95
N TYR A 76 -21.57 12.49 -4.98
CA TYR A 76 -21.44 11.71 -6.21
C TYR A 76 -22.22 10.39 -6.16
N ASN A 77 -22.45 9.80 -7.34
CA ASN A 77 -22.85 8.39 -7.49
C ASN A 77 -22.12 7.80 -8.70
N SER A 78 -21.26 6.82 -8.50
CA SER A 78 -20.34 6.33 -9.55
C SER A 78 -20.97 5.42 -10.59
N HIS A 79 -22.14 4.85 -10.29
CA HIS A 79 -22.80 3.86 -11.13
C HIS A 79 -24.27 4.23 -11.36
N PRO A 80 -24.89 3.67 -12.42
CA PRO A 80 -26.34 3.71 -12.56
C PRO A 80 -27.06 3.20 -11.31
N ASN A 81 -28.05 3.95 -10.85
CA ASN A 81 -28.63 3.72 -9.53
C ASN A 81 -30.12 4.14 -9.45
N ALA A 82 -30.77 3.71 -8.38
CA ALA A 82 -32.11 4.15 -7.97
C ALA A 82 -32.09 4.79 -6.57
N LEU A 83 -30.94 5.36 -6.18
CA LEU A 83 -30.74 5.95 -4.86
C LEU A 83 -31.41 7.31 -4.79
N GLN A 84 -32.07 7.60 -3.67
CA GLN A 84 -32.73 8.88 -3.44
C GLN A 84 -31.74 10.00 -3.04
N ARG A 85 -30.48 9.63 -2.76
CA ARG A 85 -29.39 10.51 -2.32
C ARG A 85 -28.11 10.18 -3.08
N CYS A 86 -27.21 11.15 -3.15
CA CYS A 86 -25.84 10.94 -3.60
C CYS A 86 -24.93 10.71 -2.39
N GLU A 87 -23.87 9.95 -2.58
CA GLU A 87 -22.86 9.71 -1.55
C GLU A 87 -21.98 10.95 -1.36
N PRO A 88 -21.55 11.28 -0.14
CA PRO A 88 -20.62 12.38 0.09
C PRO A 88 -19.26 12.07 -0.53
N CYS A 89 -18.64 13.07 -1.15
CA CYS A 89 -17.27 12.96 -1.62
C CYS A 89 -16.31 12.76 -0.45
N ARG A 90 -15.25 11.99 -0.68
CA ARG A 90 -14.11 11.90 0.22
C ARG A 90 -13.43 13.27 0.32
N SER A 91 -13.05 13.69 1.53
CA SER A 91 -12.17 14.84 1.72
C SER A 91 -10.71 14.39 1.82
N CYS A 92 -9.83 15.05 1.07
CA CYS A 92 -8.38 14.92 1.21
C CYS A 92 -7.79 15.98 2.15
N GLU A 93 -8.57 17.01 2.50
CA GLU A 93 -8.17 18.08 3.37
C GLU A 93 -8.45 17.68 4.82
N HIS A 94 -7.44 17.11 5.49
CA HIS A 94 -7.45 16.88 6.93
C HIS A 94 -6.10 17.29 7.52
N PRO A 95 -6.05 18.17 8.54
CA PRO A 95 -4.81 18.80 9.01
C PRO A 95 -3.68 17.81 9.33
N ASP A 96 -4.02 16.67 9.93
CA ASP A 96 -3.04 15.69 10.40
C ASP A 96 -2.88 14.48 9.47
N ALA A 97 -3.56 14.45 8.32
CA ALA A 97 -3.55 13.28 7.43
C ALA A 97 -2.45 13.31 6.37
N ASN A 98 -1.84 14.47 6.11
CA ASN A 98 -0.83 14.68 5.06
C ASN A 98 -1.28 14.16 3.68
N LEU A 99 -2.55 14.37 3.36
CA LEU A 99 -3.17 14.01 2.08
C LEU A 99 -3.30 15.24 1.19
N GLU A 100 -3.34 15.01 -0.12
CA GLU A 100 -3.68 16.00 -1.13
C GLU A 100 -4.57 15.37 -2.20
N GLU A 101 -5.32 16.21 -2.91
CA GLU A 101 -6.20 15.77 -3.98
C GLU A 101 -5.39 15.39 -5.23
N GLU A 102 -5.54 14.14 -5.68
CA GLU A 102 -5.00 13.67 -6.96
C GLU A 102 -6.02 13.89 -8.08
N GLU A 103 -7.28 13.54 -7.82
CA GLU A 103 -8.41 13.75 -8.73
C GLU A 103 -9.58 14.38 -7.98
N ASN A 104 -10.19 15.39 -8.59
CA ASN A 104 -11.32 16.09 -8.01
C ASN A 104 -12.59 15.24 -7.96
N CYS A 105 -13.46 15.57 -6.99
CA CYS A 105 -14.79 14.99 -6.98
C CYS A 105 -15.64 15.57 -8.11
N THR A 106 -16.41 14.71 -8.77
CA THR A 106 -17.42 15.09 -9.77
C THR A 106 -18.75 14.43 -9.40
N PRO A 107 -19.89 14.85 -9.97
CA PRO A 107 -21.15 14.17 -9.72
C PRO A 107 -21.06 12.65 -9.96
N ALA A 108 -20.28 12.20 -10.95
CA ALA A 108 -20.18 10.78 -11.29
C ALA A 108 -18.95 10.07 -10.69
N ARG A 109 -18.06 10.74 -9.94
CA ARG A 109 -16.81 10.13 -9.44
C ARG A 109 -16.40 10.73 -8.11
N ASN A 110 -15.97 9.87 -7.19
CA ASN A 110 -15.42 10.31 -5.91
C ASN A 110 -14.10 11.09 -6.12
N ALA A 111 -13.73 11.92 -5.15
CA ALA A 111 -12.37 12.43 -5.08
C ALA A 111 -11.38 11.29 -4.79
N LYS A 112 -10.21 11.36 -5.42
CA LYS A 112 -9.09 10.46 -5.15
C LYS A 112 -8.00 11.24 -4.44
N CYS A 113 -7.57 10.73 -3.30
CA CYS A 113 -6.51 11.33 -2.51
C CYS A 113 -5.20 10.59 -2.72
N ARG A 114 -4.09 11.31 -2.60
CA ARG A 114 -2.75 10.75 -2.50
C ARG A 114 -2.02 11.36 -1.31
N CYS A 115 -0.95 10.70 -0.88
CA CYS A 115 -0.05 11.31 0.10
C CYS A 115 0.61 12.54 -0.49
N GLN A 116 0.78 13.57 0.35
CA GLN A 116 1.62 14.72 0.02
C GLN A 116 3.06 14.26 -0.28
N LYS A 117 3.82 15.15 -0.91
CA LYS A 117 5.24 14.91 -1.17
C LYS A 117 5.97 14.56 0.14
N ASP A 118 6.92 13.64 0.05
CA ASP A 118 7.73 13.16 1.17
C ASP A 118 6.91 12.49 2.29
N HIS A 119 5.76 11.90 1.93
CA HIS A 119 4.95 11.05 2.80
C HIS A 119 4.55 9.74 2.10
N PHE A 120 4.34 8.68 2.89
CA PHE A 120 3.95 7.36 2.43
C PHE A 120 2.81 6.78 3.27
N CYS A 121 2.08 5.81 2.72
CA CYS A 121 1.05 5.07 3.44
C CYS A 121 1.40 3.61 3.63
N ILE A 122 1.12 3.04 4.80
CA ILE A 122 1.35 1.60 5.05
C ILE A 122 0.28 0.74 4.37
N SER A 123 -0.91 1.28 4.16
CA SER A 123 -2.01 0.59 3.46
C SER A 123 -1.98 0.85 1.95
N ASP A 124 -2.87 0.19 1.24
CA ASP A 124 -3.25 0.53 -0.12
C ASP A 124 -3.56 2.03 -0.27
N THR A 125 -3.07 2.63 -1.35
CA THR A 125 -3.20 4.06 -1.65
C THR A 125 -4.64 4.52 -1.75
N GLU A 126 -5.54 3.67 -2.28
CA GLU A 126 -6.96 4.01 -2.45
C GLU A 126 -7.70 4.19 -1.11
N ASN A 127 -7.29 3.49 -0.04
CA ASN A 127 -7.94 3.56 1.27
C ASN A 127 -7.10 4.27 2.34
N CYS A 128 -5.95 4.81 1.98
CA CYS A 128 -5.04 5.46 2.91
C CYS A 128 -5.69 6.66 3.61
N ARG A 129 -5.91 6.58 4.92
CA ARG A 129 -6.53 7.67 5.70
C ARG A 129 -5.53 8.67 6.27
N ILE A 130 -4.30 8.23 6.53
CA ILE A 130 -3.24 9.00 7.16
C ILE A 130 -1.92 8.61 6.49
N CYS A 131 -1.16 9.60 6.02
CA CYS A 131 0.16 9.40 5.45
C CYS A 131 1.24 9.77 6.47
N HIS A 132 2.28 8.96 6.53
CA HIS A 132 3.43 9.10 7.42
C HIS A 132 4.57 9.80 6.69
N ALA A 133 5.26 10.70 7.37
CA ALA A 133 6.45 11.34 6.81
C ALA A 133 7.53 10.29 6.47
N CYS A 134 8.14 10.44 5.31
CA CYS A 134 9.26 9.62 4.89
C CYS A 134 10.47 9.87 5.80
N ARG A 135 11.25 8.81 6.05
CA ARG A 135 12.51 8.92 6.78
C ARG A 135 13.52 9.74 5.96
N ILE A 136 14.11 10.75 6.59
CA ILE A 136 15.23 11.49 6.01
C ILE A 136 16.53 10.73 6.33
N CYS A 137 17.29 10.39 5.29
CA CYS A 137 18.61 9.80 5.44
C CYS A 137 19.64 10.91 5.60
N GLY A 138 20.46 10.82 6.65
CA GLY A 138 21.53 11.77 6.94
C GLY A 138 22.75 11.56 6.04
N THR A 139 23.91 11.38 6.65
CA THR A 139 25.19 11.17 5.93
C THR A 139 25.27 9.83 5.22
N GLU A 140 24.47 8.86 5.61
CA GLU A 140 24.39 7.53 5.01
C GLU A 140 23.81 7.56 3.58
N GLY A 141 23.00 8.57 3.24
CA GLY A 141 22.34 8.65 1.95
C GLY A 141 21.20 7.66 1.77
N VAL A 142 20.43 7.84 0.70
CA VAL A 142 19.24 7.06 0.39
C VAL A 142 19.62 5.78 -0.37
N ARG A 143 19.12 4.62 0.07
CA ARG A 143 19.23 3.33 -0.63
C ARG A 143 18.02 3.07 -1.50
N VAL A 144 16.84 3.32 -0.96
CA VAL A 144 15.55 3.22 -1.66
C VAL A 144 14.76 4.48 -1.37
N ASP A 145 14.37 5.18 -2.42
CA ASP A 145 13.57 6.39 -2.33
C ASP A 145 12.20 6.12 -1.72
N CYS A 146 11.63 7.16 -1.12
CA CYS A 146 10.26 7.08 -0.64
C CYS A 146 9.28 6.93 -1.81
N THR A 147 8.24 6.14 -1.63
CA THR A 147 7.12 6.03 -2.57
C THR A 147 5.80 6.28 -1.84
N ALA A 148 4.69 6.34 -2.59
CA ALA A 148 3.37 6.53 -1.99
C ALA A 148 2.97 5.44 -0.97
N THR A 149 3.60 4.26 -1.03
CA THR A 149 3.30 3.13 -0.13
C THR A 149 4.49 2.65 0.69
N ASN A 150 5.71 3.13 0.40
CA ASN A 150 6.91 2.62 1.04
C ASN A 150 7.73 3.76 1.62
N ASN A 151 8.19 3.58 2.85
CA ASN A 151 9.11 4.51 3.48
C ASN A 151 10.47 4.52 2.75
N THR A 152 11.21 5.61 2.90
CA THR A 152 12.62 5.68 2.53
C THR A 152 13.43 4.64 3.29
N VAL A 153 14.29 3.93 2.58
CA VAL A 153 15.31 3.06 3.17
C VAL A 153 16.64 3.74 3.03
N CYS A 154 17.31 4.01 4.15
CA CYS A 154 18.64 4.59 4.14
C CYS A 154 19.70 3.52 3.86
N ASN A 155 20.84 3.94 3.30
CA ASN A 155 21.97 3.03 3.31
C ASN A 155 22.30 2.70 4.75
N GLU A 156 22.82 1.49 4.94
CA GLU A 156 23.50 1.21 6.19
C GLU A 156 24.59 2.24 6.34
N ARG A 157 24.75 2.76 7.56
CA ARG A 157 25.91 3.57 7.89
C ARG A 157 27.09 2.65 7.63
N SER A 158 27.69 2.75 6.45
CA SER A 158 29.10 2.43 6.34
C SER A 158 29.72 3.41 7.31
N GLU A 159 29.94 2.94 8.54
CA GLU A 159 31.19 3.24 9.20
C GLU A 159 32.22 2.79 8.16
N VAL A 160 32.51 3.68 7.20
CA VAL A 160 33.78 3.70 6.52
C VAL A 160 34.69 3.82 7.72
N VAL A 161 35.18 2.67 8.16
CA VAL A 161 36.25 2.60 9.14
C VAL A 161 37.31 3.46 8.48
N LEU A 162 37.41 4.71 8.93
CA LEU A 162 38.40 5.67 8.48
C LEU A 162 39.73 5.18 9.05
N CYS A 163 40.20 4.04 8.55
CA CYS A 163 41.60 3.68 8.57
C CYS A 163 42.29 4.64 7.62
N PHE A 164 42.52 5.87 8.09
CA PHE A 164 43.54 6.74 7.51
C PHE A 164 44.89 6.04 7.67
N VAL A 165 45.22 5.13 6.76
CA VAL A 165 46.57 4.56 6.64
C VAL A 165 47.17 4.96 5.31
N ALA A 166 47.47 6.24 5.23
CA ALA A 166 48.62 6.74 4.49
C ALA A 166 49.28 7.69 5.48
N LEU A 167 50.26 7.24 6.28
CA LEU A 167 51.66 7.64 6.05
C LEU A 167 52.68 6.85 6.92
N ILE A 168 52.34 5.67 7.47
CA ILE A 168 53.33 4.85 8.19
C ILE A 168 53.20 3.35 7.80
N PRO A 169 54.11 2.81 6.96
CA PRO A 169 53.98 1.47 6.39
C PRO A 169 54.23 0.29 7.36
N ILE A 170 54.45 0.54 8.66
CA ILE A 170 54.84 -0.50 9.63
C ILE A 170 53.74 -0.84 10.65
N LEU A 171 52.64 -0.08 10.70
CA LEU A 171 51.47 -0.41 11.55
C LEU A 171 50.22 -0.75 10.72
N ASN A 172 50.45 -1.36 9.55
CA ASN A 172 49.48 -1.43 8.46
C ASN A 172 48.76 -2.79 8.34
N SER A 173 48.65 -3.56 9.44
CA SER A 173 48.00 -4.88 9.41
C SER A 173 47.08 -5.19 10.60
N LEU A 174 47.01 -4.33 11.62
CA LEU A 174 46.36 -4.70 12.89
C LEU A 174 45.20 -3.80 13.34
N CYS A 175 44.82 -2.79 12.56
CA CYS A 175 43.77 -1.84 13.01
C CYS A 175 42.47 -1.87 12.18
N CYS A 176 42.46 -2.50 11.00
CA CYS A 176 41.26 -2.58 10.14
C CYS A 176 40.61 -3.98 10.08
N SER A 177 41.13 -4.96 10.84
CA SER A 177 40.74 -6.36 10.78
C SER A 177 39.91 -6.85 11.98
N LEU A 178 39.50 -5.99 12.93
CA LEU A 178 38.88 -6.44 14.19
C LEU A 178 37.39 -6.08 14.40
N ILE A 179 36.74 -5.41 13.45
CA ILE A 179 35.32 -5.00 13.59
C ILE A 179 34.39 -5.78 12.63
N ALA A 180 34.94 -6.44 11.61
CA ALA A 180 34.15 -7.11 10.56
C ALA A 180 33.74 -8.55 10.89
N ASP A 181 34.38 -9.23 11.84
CA ASP A 181 34.28 -10.70 11.94
C ASP A 181 32.94 -11.20 12.50
N LEU A 182 32.26 -10.44 13.36
CA LEU A 182 31.01 -10.93 13.97
C LEU A 182 29.78 -10.60 13.11
N HIS A 183 29.76 -9.42 12.47
CA HIS A 183 28.59 -8.94 11.74
C HIS A 183 28.27 -9.77 10.49
N LEU A 184 29.28 -10.31 9.82
CA LEU A 184 29.11 -11.14 8.62
C LEU A 184 28.40 -12.47 8.93
N HIS A 185 28.62 -13.02 10.12
CA HIS A 185 28.13 -14.34 10.54
C HIS A 185 26.90 -14.29 11.44
N LEU A 186 26.31 -13.12 11.68
CA LEU A 186 25.14 -13.00 12.57
C LEU A 186 23.99 -13.92 12.18
N PRO A 187 23.63 -14.11 10.89
CA PRO A 187 22.57 -15.04 10.52
C PRO A 187 22.87 -16.49 10.92
N ASP A 188 24.08 -16.97 10.65
CA ASP A 188 24.50 -18.34 10.96
C ASP A 188 24.64 -18.58 12.47
N ILE A 189 25.19 -17.59 13.18
CA ILE A 189 25.30 -17.60 14.64
C ILE A 189 23.89 -17.56 15.26
N ALA A 190 22.98 -16.72 14.76
CA ALA A 190 21.59 -16.66 15.23
C ALA A 190 20.89 -18.00 15.03
N ALA A 191 21.10 -18.69 13.90
CA ALA A 191 20.55 -20.02 13.65
C ALA A 191 21.08 -21.07 14.66
N ILE A 192 22.37 -21.02 15.01
CA ILE A 192 22.97 -21.92 16.01
C ILE A 192 22.48 -21.63 17.42
N LEU A 193 22.39 -20.36 17.80
CA LEU A 193 21.95 -19.94 19.12
C LEU A 193 20.47 -20.25 19.33
N GLY A 194 19.63 -19.81 18.40
CA GLY A 194 18.18 -19.81 18.54
C GLY A 194 17.69 -18.89 19.66
N TRP A 195 16.40 -18.60 19.62
CA TRP A 195 15.78 -17.56 20.44
C TRP A 195 16.01 -17.73 21.95
N LYS A 196 15.90 -18.98 22.44
CA LYS A 196 16.03 -19.29 23.86
C LYS A 196 17.42 -18.93 24.41
N ASP A 197 18.48 -19.34 23.72
CA ASP A 197 19.84 -19.11 24.20
C ASP A 197 20.25 -17.64 23.95
N MET A 198 19.81 -17.02 22.86
CA MET A 198 20.04 -15.59 22.62
C MET A 198 19.34 -14.71 23.67
N LYS A 199 18.14 -15.08 24.11
CA LYS A 199 17.45 -14.41 25.22
C LYS A 199 18.24 -14.50 26.53
N ASP A 200 18.83 -15.65 26.85
CA ASP A 200 19.69 -15.80 28.03
C ASP A 200 20.94 -14.91 27.95
N VAL A 201 21.60 -14.88 26.78
CA VAL A 201 22.75 -14.00 26.50
C VAL A 201 22.38 -12.53 26.69
N ALA A 202 21.25 -12.10 26.13
CA ALA A 202 20.74 -10.73 26.24
C ALA A 202 20.47 -10.34 27.70
N MET A 203 19.81 -11.21 28.46
CA MET A 203 19.51 -10.97 29.87
C MET A 203 20.77 -10.86 30.73
N ARG A 204 21.74 -11.76 30.55
CA ARG A 204 23.01 -11.77 31.28
C ARG A 204 23.89 -10.55 30.97
N SER A 205 23.67 -9.93 29.81
CA SER A 205 24.38 -8.74 29.36
C SER A 205 23.61 -7.45 29.66
N GLY A 206 22.56 -7.53 30.48
CA GLY A 206 21.78 -6.39 30.93
C GLY A 206 20.96 -5.71 29.83
N ILE A 207 20.56 -6.41 28.78
CA ILE A 207 19.52 -5.93 27.86
C ILE A 207 18.18 -5.93 28.62
N SER A 208 17.43 -4.83 28.52
CA SER A 208 16.13 -4.72 29.20
C SER A 208 15.15 -5.77 28.68
N THR A 209 14.30 -6.29 29.58
CA THR A 209 13.23 -7.22 29.21
C THR A 209 12.28 -6.61 28.18
N THR A 210 12.02 -5.30 28.26
CA THR A 210 11.23 -4.55 27.27
C THR A 210 11.83 -4.61 25.86
N ALA A 211 13.15 -4.46 25.73
CA ALA A 211 13.82 -4.57 24.43
C ALA A 211 13.75 -6.00 23.88
N ILE A 212 13.85 -7.02 24.74
CA ILE A 212 13.71 -8.43 24.36
C ILE A 212 12.27 -8.72 23.91
N ASP A 213 11.26 -8.26 24.66
CA ASP A 213 9.86 -8.51 24.35
C ASP A 213 9.41 -7.78 23.08
N SER A 214 9.98 -6.60 22.80
CA SER A 214 9.76 -5.89 21.53
C SER A 214 10.24 -6.73 20.34
N CYS A 215 11.46 -7.30 20.41
CA CYS A 215 11.98 -8.18 19.34
C CYS A 215 11.09 -9.41 19.10
N LYS A 216 10.44 -9.92 20.14
CA LYS A 216 9.50 -11.04 20.03
C LYS A 216 8.18 -10.64 19.38
N LEU A 217 7.68 -9.45 19.70
CA LEU A 217 6.41 -8.91 19.18
C LEU A 217 6.51 -8.49 17.72
N ASP A 218 7.65 -7.95 17.30
CA ASP A 218 7.86 -7.47 15.91
C ASP A 218 7.86 -8.63 14.90
N HIS A 219 8.20 -9.84 15.33
CA HIS A 219 8.32 -11.03 14.46
C HIS A 219 7.67 -12.28 15.07
N PRO A 220 6.35 -12.30 15.36
CA PRO A 220 5.73 -13.28 16.26
C PRO A 220 5.82 -14.75 15.78
N ASN A 221 5.92 -14.97 14.47
CA ASN A 221 5.97 -16.29 13.85
C ASN A 221 7.33 -16.67 13.26
N ASN A 222 8.37 -15.84 13.44
CA ASN A 222 9.69 -16.09 12.87
C ASN A 222 10.76 -16.04 13.97
N SER A 223 11.02 -17.20 14.60
CA SER A 223 12.01 -17.31 15.67
C SER A 223 13.44 -17.05 15.20
N GLU A 224 13.76 -17.28 13.92
CA GLU A 224 15.08 -16.99 13.36
C GLU A 224 15.30 -15.49 13.29
N GLU A 225 14.34 -14.74 12.75
CA GLU A 225 14.40 -13.28 12.68
C GLU A 225 14.39 -12.64 14.08
N GLN A 226 13.56 -13.15 15.00
CA GLN A 226 13.60 -12.72 16.40
C GLN A 226 15.02 -12.85 16.99
N THR A 227 15.67 -14.00 16.73
CA THR A 227 17.01 -14.29 17.25
C THR A 227 18.06 -13.38 16.63
N LEU A 228 18.00 -13.18 15.31
CA LEU A 228 18.91 -12.32 14.58
C LEU A 228 18.81 -10.86 15.05
N GLN A 229 17.60 -10.31 15.16
CA GLN A 229 17.37 -8.94 15.62
C GLN A 229 17.87 -8.72 17.05
N LEU A 230 17.63 -9.68 17.95
CA LEU A 230 18.12 -9.59 19.32
C LEU A 230 19.66 -9.70 19.38
N LEU A 231 20.24 -10.57 18.55
CA LEU A 231 21.70 -10.71 18.43
C LEU A 231 22.35 -9.43 17.91
N VAL A 232 21.78 -8.79 16.88
CA VAL A 232 22.25 -7.50 16.36
C VAL A 232 22.26 -6.44 17.46
N LYS A 233 21.14 -6.25 18.16
CA LYS A 233 21.04 -5.28 19.27
C LYS A 233 22.04 -5.59 20.40
N TRP A 234 22.33 -6.86 20.64
CA TRP A 234 23.30 -7.27 21.62
C TRP A 234 24.74 -6.93 21.20
N VAL A 235 25.10 -7.21 19.94
CA VAL A 235 26.42 -6.85 19.39
C VAL A 235 26.63 -5.34 19.39
N GLU A 236 25.63 -4.56 18.99
CA GLU A 236 25.66 -3.10 19.02
C GLU A 236 25.94 -2.56 20.43
N LYS A 237 25.38 -3.20 21.45
CA LYS A 237 25.60 -2.81 22.85
C LYS A 237 26.99 -3.21 23.36
N GLN A 238 27.49 -4.38 22.97
CA GLN A 238 28.73 -4.95 23.49
C GLN A 238 29.99 -4.40 22.79
N GLY A 239 29.87 -3.99 21.52
CA GLY A 239 30.97 -3.44 20.73
C GLY A 239 32.05 -4.47 20.36
N MET A 240 33.32 -4.06 20.33
CA MET A 240 34.43 -4.88 19.81
C MET A 240 34.69 -6.19 20.58
N GLY A 241 34.20 -6.31 21.82
CA GLY A 241 34.34 -7.53 22.64
C GLY A 241 33.29 -8.61 22.37
N ALA A 242 32.29 -8.31 21.54
CA ALA A 242 31.08 -9.11 21.38
C ALA A 242 31.35 -10.59 21.04
N SER A 243 32.31 -10.89 20.17
CA SER A 243 32.60 -12.29 19.80
C SER A 243 33.12 -13.11 20.99
N LYS A 244 34.10 -12.55 21.70
CA LYS A 244 34.69 -13.17 22.89
C LYS A 244 33.66 -13.29 24.02
N ASP A 245 32.89 -12.22 24.26
CA ASP A 245 31.89 -12.18 25.33
C ASP A 245 30.76 -13.18 25.07
N LEU A 246 30.35 -13.36 23.80
CA LEU A 246 29.35 -14.35 23.42
C LEU A 246 29.83 -15.76 23.75
N ILE A 247 31.05 -16.11 23.34
CA ILE A 247 31.65 -17.43 23.64
C ILE A 247 31.75 -17.64 25.15
N GLU A 248 32.21 -16.64 25.89
CA GLU A 248 32.37 -16.73 27.35
C GLU A 248 31.02 -16.90 28.07
N ILE A 249 29.98 -16.18 27.64
CA ILE A 249 28.63 -16.32 28.20
C ILE A 249 28.06 -17.70 27.89
N LEU A 250 28.23 -18.20 26.66
CA LEU A 250 27.74 -19.53 26.28
C LEU A 250 28.44 -20.63 27.09
N GLN A 251 29.75 -20.52 27.31
CA GLN A 251 30.50 -21.45 28.16
C GLN A 251 30.02 -21.40 29.62
N LYS A 252 29.77 -20.21 30.17
CA LYS A 252 29.23 -20.05 31.54
C LYS A 252 27.79 -20.56 31.68
N SER A 253 27.03 -20.61 30.59
CA SER A 253 25.66 -21.14 30.54
C SER A 253 25.57 -22.63 30.18
N ASP A 254 26.68 -23.39 30.26
CA ASP A 254 26.76 -24.82 29.91
C ASP A 254 26.36 -25.12 28.45
N LYS A 255 26.53 -24.14 27.56
CA LYS A 255 26.26 -24.24 26.11
C LYS A 255 27.54 -24.51 25.32
N HIS A 256 28.41 -25.37 25.84
CA HIS A 256 29.73 -25.65 25.28
C HIS A 256 29.71 -26.03 23.79
N PHE A 257 28.75 -26.87 23.37
CA PHE A 257 28.61 -27.25 21.96
C PHE A 257 28.30 -26.06 21.04
N LYS A 258 27.45 -25.13 21.49
CA LYS A 258 27.12 -23.92 20.71
C LYS A 258 28.28 -22.95 20.69
N ALA A 259 28.97 -22.79 21.82
CA ALA A 259 30.17 -21.98 21.92
C ALA A 259 31.25 -22.45 20.93
N GLU A 260 31.48 -23.76 20.81
CA GLU A 260 32.47 -24.29 19.87
C GLU A 260 32.05 -24.08 18.41
N LYS A 261 30.77 -24.30 18.07
CA LYS A 261 30.28 -24.01 16.71
C LYS A 261 30.40 -22.53 16.32
N VAL A 262 30.07 -21.62 17.23
CA VAL A 262 30.23 -20.17 17.01
C VAL A 262 31.71 -19.84 16.81
N LYS A 263 32.59 -20.43 17.60
CA LYS A 263 34.04 -20.26 17.48
C LYS A 263 34.58 -20.82 16.15
N GLU A 264 34.10 -21.97 15.68
CA GLU A 264 34.47 -22.54 14.37
C GLU A 264 34.10 -21.60 13.21
N ILE A 265 32.89 -21.02 13.23
CA ILE A 265 32.45 -20.05 12.21
C ILE A 265 33.39 -18.83 12.17
N LEU A 266 33.72 -18.29 13.34
CA LEU A 266 34.61 -17.13 13.45
C LEU A 266 36.07 -17.45 13.06
N GLN A 267 36.51 -18.70 13.22
CA GLN A 267 37.87 -19.14 12.89
C GLN A 267 38.05 -19.50 11.40
N ASN A 268 37.02 -20.04 10.74
CA ASN A 268 37.13 -20.45 9.34
C ASN A 268 37.41 -19.26 8.39
N ASP A 269 36.85 -18.08 8.67
CA ASP A 269 37.11 -16.85 7.90
C ASP A 269 38.54 -16.32 8.04
N SER A 270 39.16 -16.55 9.20
CA SER A 270 40.57 -16.22 9.44
C SER A 270 41.50 -17.05 8.53
N THR A 271 41.09 -18.26 8.14
CA THR A 271 41.88 -19.15 7.26
C THR A 271 41.58 -18.95 5.78
N ALA A 272 40.36 -18.56 5.41
CA ALA A 272 40.00 -18.24 4.02
C ALA A 272 40.74 -17.00 3.50
N THR A 273 41.04 -16.04 4.38
CA THR A 273 41.80 -14.83 4.06
C THR A 273 43.31 -15.10 3.85
N SER A 274 43.83 -16.27 4.26
CA SER A 274 45.25 -16.65 4.13
C SER A 274 45.60 -17.44 2.86
N ASN A 275 44.62 -17.88 2.06
CA ASN A 275 44.84 -18.85 0.97
C ASN A 275 44.58 -18.31 -0.45
N ASN A 276 44.65 -17.00 -0.67
CA ASN A 276 44.74 -16.46 -2.03
C ASN A 276 46.22 -16.38 -2.47
N PRO A 277 46.71 -17.27 -3.37
CA PRO A 277 47.99 -17.06 -4.01
C PRO A 277 47.93 -15.83 -4.93
N VAL A 278 48.97 -15.00 -4.82
CA VAL A 278 49.28 -13.85 -5.68
C VAL A 278 49.30 -14.23 -7.15
#